data_AF-A0A211ZM59-F1
#
_entry.id   AF-A0A211ZM59-F1
#
_cell.length_a   1.000
_cell.length_b   1.000
_cell.length_c   1.000
_cell.angle_alpha   90.00
_cell.angle_beta   90.00
_cell.angle_gamma   90.00
#
_symmetry.space_group_name_H-M   'P 1'
#
loop_
_entity.id
_entity.type
_entity.pdbx_description
1 polymer ?
#
loop_
_entity_poly.entity_id
_entity_poly.type
_entity_poly.pdbx_seq_one_letter_code
_entity_poly.pdbx_strand_id
1 'polypeptide(L)'
;MRRLAVLLGAAPLWLAGPALAQATAEGAAALQAGLAAITAPLQAAGRDGDARWEGSWEVEPDGAGYRVTWPAVAGTLTKGGAAGAPAIAHFRCKPDRSVATPVSEGVYRLHSASPWDCVLEMEGGRRAFRFTSRTRSEDNLVDLTQGAFTETSATVEGMTIAAAGDGTAPLASSSRMEMSSRGKPSGRPGRRDLVVRSTTEGMRVAGPDGTERFAASRVESERHLFDYGHDGEVRRYLDLTRMIDLVEEQQRDPASPKAPTQMLFSFAQMVGSYGDRIRSSTTYTGYRASVPGAPGGSFGVETLKVDIDAEGIGGDSGRGRVVVTISGLAGWAPFLGDWAPRDVTLSVAATGVPFRSLLQAIDSDSTPAVLPRLAGLLGQAGSRLEIEAAQLRTAAGGALDLHGSVRADAAAAHGVDGRAMLRLTGLAPLAAFLRSRPQTAALADRVDAVEALGRAVDLDAGGMARDYEIVLGGDPVLRVNGVDPASVLRASQP
;
A
#
# COMPACT_ATOMS: atom_id res chain seq x y z
N MET A 1 42.86 67.93 36.80
CA MET A 1 43.33 67.03 35.72
C MET A 1 42.94 65.59 36.03
N ARG A 2 41.94 65.03 35.32
CA ARG A 2 41.82 63.62 34.85
C ARG A 2 40.33 63.21 34.61
N ARG A 3 40.04 62.81 33.36
CA ARG A 3 39.01 61.85 32.85
C ARG A 3 37.56 62.36 32.88
N LEU A 4 36.81 62.55 31.79
CA LEU A 4 36.59 61.86 30.49
C LEU A 4 35.87 60.48 30.60
N ALA A 5 34.56 60.55 30.30
CA ALA A 5 33.71 59.62 29.55
C ALA A 5 32.98 58.42 30.21
N VAL A 6 31.74 58.28 29.72
CA VAL A 6 30.85 57.11 29.59
C VAL A 6 29.93 56.78 30.77
N LEU A 7 28.66 57.19 30.64
CA LEU A 7 27.47 56.48 31.16
C LEU A 7 26.26 56.78 30.24
N LEU A 8 26.29 56.19 29.04
CA LEU A 8 25.09 55.90 28.25
C LEU A 8 24.72 54.45 28.59
N GLY A 9 23.99 54.29 29.69
CA GLY A 9 23.51 53.01 30.19
C GLY A 9 22.04 52.81 29.82
N ALA A 10 21.70 51.55 29.54
CA ALA A 10 20.36 51.00 29.36
C ALA A 10 19.67 51.24 27.99
N ALA A 11 20.21 50.62 26.94
CA ALA A 11 19.36 50.02 25.91
C ALA A 11 18.88 48.64 26.44
N PRO A 12 17.60 48.28 26.29
CA PRO A 12 17.07 47.05 26.87
C PRO A 12 17.57 45.82 26.09
N LEU A 13 18.37 44.98 26.75
CA LEU A 13 18.81 43.65 26.30
C LEU A 13 17.67 42.63 26.10
N TRP A 14 16.40 43.06 26.21
CA TRP A 14 15.21 42.21 26.14
C TRP A 14 14.58 42.12 24.74
N LEU A 15 15.18 42.77 23.73
CA LEU A 15 14.79 42.63 22.31
C LEU A 15 15.69 41.66 21.53
N ALA A 16 16.68 41.05 22.17
CA ALA A 16 17.40 39.91 21.59
C ALA A 16 16.53 38.66 21.72
N GLY A 17 15.54 38.55 20.85
CA GLY A 17 14.85 37.27 20.63
C GLY A 17 15.85 36.19 20.20
N PRO A 18 15.43 34.91 20.15
CA PRO A 18 16.28 33.76 19.80
C PRO A 18 16.99 33.89 18.44
N ALA A 19 16.64 34.88 17.61
CA ALA A 19 17.28 35.22 16.34
C ALA A 19 18.73 35.74 16.42
N LEU A 20 19.26 36.06 17.61
CA LEU A 20 20.66 36.50 17.80
C LEU A 20 21.54 35.48 18.55
N ALA A 21 20.98 34.35 19.00
CA ALA A 21 21.78 33.30 19.60
C ALA A 21 22.59 32.58 18.51
N GLN A 22 23.91 32.77 18.52
CA GLN A 22 24.80 31.98 17.65
C GLN A 22 24.79 30.52 18.08
N ALA A 23 24.88 29.63 17.11
CA ALA A 23 25.01 28.21 17.37
C ALA A 23 26.30 27.92 18.14
N THR A 24 26.21 27.13 19.22
CA THR A 24 27.34 26.78 20.09
C THR A 24 27.85 25.37 19.84
N ALA A 25 29.12 25.11 20.14
CA ALA A 25 29.68 23.74 20.08
C ALA A 25 28.95 22.76 21.02
N GLU A 26 28.50 23.23 22.19
CA GLU A 26 27.69 22.43 23.13
C GLU A 26 26.34 22.04 22.52
N GLY A 27 25.66 22.97 21.85
CA GLY A 27 24.41 22.68 21.17
C GLY A 27 24.59 21.74 19.96
N ALA A 28 25.73 21.84 19.26
CA ALA A 28 26.07 20.91 18.19
C ALA A 28 26.26 19.49 18.74
N ALA A 29 27.00 19.34 19.83
CA ALA A 29 27.20 18.06 20.51
C ALA A 29 25.88 17.46 21.04
N ALA A 30 25.00 18.29 21.62
CA ALA A 30 23.69 17.86 22.08
C ALA A 30 22.79 17.39 20.93
N LEU A 31 22.75 18.13 19.82
CA LEU A 31 22.01 17.74 18.61
C LEU A 31 22.57 16.44 18.01
N GLN A 32 23.90 16.31 17.92
CA GLN A 32 24.56 15.09 17.43
C GLN A 32 24.20 13.87 18.29
N ALA A 33 24.32 13.99 19.62
CA ALA A 33 23.98 12.93 20.56
C ALA A 33 22.49 12.57 20.48
N GLY A 34 21.62 13.58 20.37
CA GLY A 34 20.18 13.41 20.19
C GLY A 34 19.83 12.66 18.91
N LEU A 35 20.35 13.08 17.75
CA LEU A 35 20.13 12.40 16.47
C LEU A 35 20.64 10.95 16.51
N ALA A 36 21.82 10.73 17.08
CA ALA A 36 22.36 9.39 17.30
C ALA A 36 21.41 8.53 18.16
N ALA A 37 20.92 9.07 19.27
CA ALA A 37 19.98 8.36 20.16
C ALA A 37 18.65 8.03 19.49
N ILE A 38 18.11 8.92 18.65
CA ILE A 38 16.87 8.68 17.88
C ILE A 38 17.06 7.51 16.90
N THR A 39 18.23 7.45 16.24
CA THR A 39 18.54 6.40 15.26
C THR A 39 19.11 5.11 15.85
N ALA A 40 19.60 5.12 17.09
CA ALA A 40 20.24 3.96 17.71
C ALA A 40 19.32 2.73 17.79
N PRO A 41 18.02 2.83 18.13
CA PRO A 41 17.12 1.69 18.06
C PRO A 41 16.97 1.14 16.64
N LEU A 42 17.01 1.99 15.61
CA LEU A 42 16.95 1.56 14.21
C LEU A 42 18.20 0.74 13.82
N GLN A 43 19.36 1.10 14.37
CA GLN A 43 20.61 0.34 14.19
C GLN A 43 20.60 -0.97 14.98
N ALA A 44 20.07 -0.97 16.21
CA ALA A 44 20.08 -2.12 17.12
C ALA A 44 19.03 -3.18 16.76
N ALA A 45 17.89 -2.77 16.19
CA ALA A 45 16.85 -3.67 15.71
C ALA A 45 17.24 -4.41 14.41
N GLY A 46 18.31 -3.96 13.74
CA GLY A 46 18.82 -4.60 12.54
C GLY A 46 19.31 -6.01 12.82
N ARG A 47 18.57 -7.01 12.35
CA ARG A 47 19.07 -8.39 12.24
C ARG A 47 20.18 -8.42 11.18
N ASP A 48 20.94 -9.52 11.12
CA ASP A 48 21.83 -9.75 9.99
C ASP A 48 21.00 -9.72 8.69
N GLY A 49 21.24 -8.71 7.84
CA GLY A 49 20.45 -8.47 6.63
C GLY A 49 19.48 -7.29 6.65
N ASP A 50 19.62 -6.31 7.56
CA ASP A 50 18.80 -5.08 7.59
C ASP A 50 19.57 -3.79 7.24
N ALA A 51 18.84 -2.70 6.98
CA ALA A 51 19.36 -1.35 6.78
C ALA A 51 20.22 -0.87 7.96
N ARG A 52 21.43 -0.39 7.67
CA ARG A 52 22.39 0.15 8.65
C ARG A 52 22.80 1.56 8.25
N TRP A 53 23.11 2.38 9.24
CA TRP A 53 23.74 3.67 9.00
C TRP A 53 25.26 3.46 9.02
N GLU A 54 25.95 3.82 7.94
CA GLU A 54 27.40 3.78 7.80
C GLU A 54 28.00 5.15 8.12
N GLY A 55 28.86 5.18 9.14
CA GLY A 55 29.48 6.41 9.65
C GLY A 55 28.75 6.97 10.87
N SER A 56 29.11 8.19 11.24
CA SER A 56 28.54 8.91 12.39
C SER A 56 27.80 10.16 11.94
N TRP A 57 26.83 10.57 12.73
CA TRP A 57 26.29 11.93 12.65
C TRP A 57 27.41 12.94 12.93
N GLU A 58 27.53 13.95 12.07
CA GLU A 58 28.43 15.09 12.28
C GLU A 58 27.58 16.35 12.36
N VAL A 59 27.78 17.14 13.42
CA VAL A 59 27.06 18.41 13.61
C VAL A 59 28.06 19.50 13.93
N GLU A 60 28.05 20.57 13.14
CA GLU A 60 28.93 21.72 13.31
C GLU A 60 28.10 23.01 13.44
N PRO A 61 28.49 23.97 14.30
CA PRO A 61 27.89 25.29 14.31
C PRO A 61 28.03 26.00 12.94
N ASP A 62 26.95 26.60 12.45
CA ASP A 62 26.91 27.32 11.17
C ASP A 62 26.01 28.57 11.29
N GLY A 63 26.61 29.69 11.67
CA GLY A 63 25.91 30.95 11.91
C GLY A 63 24.89 30.86 13.05
N ALA A 64 23.60 31.03 12.72
CA ALA A 64 22.49 30.92 13.68
C ALA A 64 21.93 29.49 13.82
N GLY A 65 22.46 28.53 13.07
CA GLY A 65 22.02 27.13 13.09
C GLY A 65 23.20 26.16 13.05
N TYR A 66 22.93 24.93 12.65
CA TYR A 66 23.92 23.87 12.59
C TYR A 66 23.95 23.24 11.20
N ARG A 67 25.13 22.88 10.75
CA ARG A 67 25.31 21.99 9.60
C ARG A 67 25.30 20.56 10.10
N VAL A 68 24.47 19.72 9.50
CA VAL A 68 24.34 18.31 9.84
C VAL A 68 24.74 17.47 8.64
N THR A 69 25.73 16.59 8.80
CA THR A 69 26.02 15.53 7.83
C THR A 69 25.39 14.24 8.33
N TRP A 70 24.53 13.66 7.51
CA TRP A 70 23.88 12.38 7.81
C TRP A 70 24.85 11.24 7.52
N PRO A 71 24.86 10.17 8.33
CA PRO A 71 25.56 8.96 7.95
C PRO A 71 24.97 8.41 6.65
N ALA A 72 25.81 7.72 5.85
CA ALA A 72 25.29 7.02 4.69
C ALA A 72 24.31 5.93 5.16
N VAL A 73 23.30 5.61 4.34
CA VAL A 73 22.45 4.45 4.62
C VAL A 73 22.90 3.34 3.71
N ALA A 74 23.29 2.20 4.27
CA ALA A 74 23.58 1.01 3.53
C ALA A 74 22.97 -0.21 4.20
N GLY A 75 22.49 -1.16 3.43
CA GLY A 75 21.94 -2.37 3.99
C GLY A 75 22.08 -3.52 3.04
N THR A 76 21.98 -4.70 3.62
CA THR A 76 21.84 -5.94 2.88
C THR A 76 20.36 -6.29 2.89
N LEU A 77 19.88 -6.94 1.85
CA LEU A 77 18.47 -7.27 1.65
C LEU A 77 18.43 -8.72 1.25
N THR A 78 17.84 -9.57 2.08
CA THR A 78 17.86 -11.02 1.86
C THR A 78 16.53 -11.49 1.29
N LYS A 79 16.58 -12.11 0.11
CA LYS A 79 15.44 -12.64 -0.65
C LYS A 79 15.06 -14.04 -0.18
N GLY A 80 13.76 -14.34 -0.19
CA GLY A 80 13.25 -15.71 -0.29
C GLY A 80 13.53 -16.28 -1.69
N GLY A 81 14.58 -17.07 -1.85
CA GLY A 81 14.95 -17.66 -3.13
C GLY A 81 13.97 -18.74 -3.60
N ALA A 82 13.72 -18.82 -4.92
CA ALA A 82 13.19 -20.03 -5.51
C ALA A 82 14.29 -21.11 -5.44
N ALA A 83 13.97 -22.27 -4.86
CA ALA A 83 14.87 -23.42 -4.69
C ALA A 83 16.06 -23.23 -3.71
N GLY A 84 15.85 -22.54 -2.58
CA GLY A 84 16.65 -22.76 -1.38
C GLY A 84 17.95 -21.94 -1.20
N ALA A 85 18.28 -21.00 -2.11
CA ALA A 85 19.37 -20.05 -1.89
C ALA A 85 18.86 -18.61 -1.84
N PRO A 86 19.06 -17.85 -0.75
CA PRO A 86 18.66 -16.45 -0.70
C PRO A 86 19.46 -15.64 -1.72
N ALA A 87 18.77 -14.84 -2.54
CA ALA A 87 19.45 -13.79 -3.28
C ALA A 87 19.65 -12.60 -2.33
N ILE A 88 20.80 -11.98 -2.38
CA ILE A 88 21.13 -10.88 -1.49
C ILE A 88 21.27 -9.62 -2.35
N ALA A 89 20.77 -8.48 -1.89
CA ALA A 89 20.97 -7.20 -2.53
C ALA A 89 21.55 -6.20 -1.53
N HIS A 90 22.56 -5.45 -1.93
CA HIS A 90 23.17 -4.40 -1.12
C HIS A 90 22.68 -3.05 -1.64
N PHE A 91 22.00 -2.27 -0.81
CA PHE A 91 21.66 -0.90 -1.16
C PHE A 91 22.60 0.08 -0.45
N ARG A 92 22.87 1.21 -1.10
CA ARG A 92 23.66 2.31 -0.54
C ARG A 92 23.14 3.64 -1.06
N CYS A 93 22.81 4.55 -0.16
CA CYS A 93 22.53 5.95 -0.47
C CYS A 93 23.71 6.83 -0.06
N LYS A 94 24.01 7.86 -0.85
CA LYS A 94 25.04 8.84 -0.48
C LYS A 94 24.65 9.58 0.81
N PRO A 95 25.64 10.00 1.63
CA PRO A 95 25.40 10.91 2.75
C PRO A 95 24.61 12.15 2.32
N ASP A 96 23.69 12.56 3.18
CA ASP A 96 22.90 13.78 3.01
C ASP A 96 23.50 14.92 3.85
N ARG A 97 23.20 16.16 3.47
CA ARG A 97 23.54 17.34 4.25
C ARG A 97 22.30 18.17 4.51
N SER A 98 22.13 18.54 5.79
CA SER A 98 21.05 19.43 6.21
C SER A 98 21.58 20.66 6.92
N VAL A 99 20.72 21.68 6.96
CA VAL A 99 20.83 22.79 7.89
C VAL A 99 19.79 22.58 8.99
N ALA A 100 20.22 22.56 10.25
CA ALA A 100 19.33 22.51 11.41
C ALA A 100 19.18 23.90 12.01
N THR A 101 17.95 24.41 12.08
CA THR A 101 17.61 25.68 12.72
C THR A 101 16.91 25.41 14.05
N PRO A 102 17.37 26.00 15.18
CA PRO A 102 16.66 25.91 16.46
C PRO A 102 15.27 26.54 16.36
N VAL A 103 14.25 25.84 16.85
CA VAL A 103 12.88 26.35 16.95
C VAL A 103 12.55 26.73 18.39
N SER A 104 12.92 25.85 19.32
CA SER A 104 12.83 26.04 20.77
C SER A 104 13.85 25.11 21.46
N GLU A 105 13.94 25.14 22.78
CA GLU A 105 14.87 24.28 23.52
C GLU A 105 14.65 22.80 23.17
N GLY A 106 15.70 22.12 22.68
CA GLY A 106 15.65 20.72 22.29
C GLY A 106 14.87 20.40 21.00
N VAL A 107 14.37 21.42 20.28
CA VAL A 107 13.57 21.24 19.05
C VAL A 107 14.22 21.94 17.88
N TYR A 108 14.46 21.20 16.80
CA TYR A 108 15.19 21.66 15.62
C TYR A 108 14.40 21.37 14.34
N ARG A 109 14.48 22.30 13.38
CA ARG A 109 14.02 22.07 12.01
C ARG A 109 15.22 21.78 11.12
N LEU A 110 15.29 20.58 10.56
CA LEU A 110 16.34 20.15 9.63
C LEU A 110 15.83 20.27 8.21
N HIS A 111 16.53 21.02 7.38
CA HIS A 111 16.23 21.16 5.96
C HIS A 111 17.33 20.50 5.11
N SER A 112 16.96 19.56 4.25
CA SER A 112 17.82 18.88 3.27
C SER A 112 17.40 19.22 1.84
N ALA A 113 18.38 19.47 0.97
CA ALA A 113 18.13 19.76 -0.46
C ALA A 113 18.93 18.85 -1.42
N SER A 114 19.72 17.90 -0.91
CA SER A 114 20.51 17.03 -1.77
C SER A 114 19.60 16.07 -2.54
N PRO A 115 19.76 15.95 -3.87
CA PRO A 115 19.03 14.96 -4.65
C PRO A 115 19.33 13.54 -4.14
N TRP A 116 18.35 12.65 -4.23
CA TRP A 116 18.56 11.23 -3.99
C TRP A 116 19.50 10.63 -5.04
N ASP A 117 20.44 9.83 -4.55
CA ASP A 117 21.37 9.04 -5.34
C ASP A 117 21.70 7.78 -4.55
N CYS A 118 20.92 6.73 -4.81
CA CYS A 118 21.07 5.42 -4.19
C CYS A 118 21.36 4.37 -5.26
N VAL A 119 22.21 3.41 -4.90
CA VAL A 119 22.52 2.24 -5.72
C VAL A 119 22.04 1.00 -4.99
N LEU A 120 21.41 0.07 -5.71
CA LEU A 120 21.05 -1.26 -5.24
C LEU A 120 21.80 -2.28 -6.09
N GLU A 121 22.77 -2.99 -5.51
CA GLU A 121 23.59 -3.99 -6.18
C GLU A 121 23.17 -5.40 -5.76
N MET A 122 22.88 -6.28 -6.71
CA MET A 122 22.57 -7.67 -6.40
C MET A 122 23.87 -8.46 -6.18
N GLU A 123 23.95 -9.25 -5.11
CA GLU A 123 25.07 -10.15 -4.81
C GLU A 123 25.32 -11.12 -5.99
N GLY A 124 26.59 -11.36 -6.29
CA GLY A 124 27.03 -12.07 -7.50
C GLY A 124 27.14 -11.17 -8.74
N GLY A 125 27.04 -9.83 -8.59
CA GLY A 125 27.35 -8.84 -9.62
C GLY A 125 26.41 -8.87 -10.83
N ARG A 126 25.25 -9.52 -10.71
CA ARG A 126 24.40 -9.82 -11.86
C ARG A 126 23.67 -8.59 -12.39
N ARG A 127 23.28 -7.66 -11.51
CA ARG A 127 22.59 -6.40 -11.81
C ARG A 127 22.79 -5.39 -10.69
N ALA A 128 22.81 -4.13 -11.06
CA ALA A 128 22.62 -3.04 -10.12
C ALA A 128 21.52 -2.11 -10.64
N PHE A 129 20.83 -1.44 -9.73
CA PHE A 129 19.81 -0.43 -10.03
C PHE A 129 20.22 0.88 -9.38
N ARG A 130 19.90 1.99 -10.05
CA ARG A 130 20.13 3.32 -9.51
C ARG A 130 18.79 4.01 -9.32
N PHE A 131 18.59 4.52 -8.11
CA PHE A 131 17.47 5.34 -7.73
C PHE A 131 17.96 6.78 -7.60
N THR A 132 17.45 7.67 -8.43
CA THR A 132 17.86 9.07 -8.45
C THR A 132 16.66 10.00 -8.46
N SER A 133 16.89 11.24 -8.04
CA SER A 133 15.97 12.36 -8.25
C SER A 133 16.71 13.53 -8.89
N ARG A 134 15.98 14.42 -9.56
CA ARG A 134 16.56 15.68 -10.06
C ARG A 134 16.77 16.68 -8.94
N THR A 135 15.75 16.87 -8.11
CA THR A 135 15.80 17.71 -6.92
C THR A 135 15.02 17.04 -5.79
N ARG A 136 15.40 17.38 -4.56
CA ARG A 136 14.65 17.05 -3.34
C ARG A 136 14.68 18.28 -2.45
N SER A 137 13.58 18.50 -1.74
CA SER A 137 13.48 19.41 -0.60
C SER A 137 12.80 18.65 0.51
N GLU A 138 13.46 18.51 1.65
CA GLU A 138 12.92 17.78 2.79
C GLU A 138 13.11 18.61 4.07
N ASP A 139 12.03 18.78 4.81
CA ASP A 139 11.99 19.46 6.10
C ASP A 139 11.55 18.49 7.17
N ASN A 140 12.34 18.37 8.22
CA ASN A 140 12.12 17.49 9.35
C ASN A 140 12.06 18.32 10.64
N LEU A 141 11.00 18.17 11.43
CA LEU A 141 10.96 18.66 12.80
C LEU A 141 11.42 17.55 13.75
N VAL A 142 12.51 17.81 14.45
CA VAL A 142 13.12 16.89 15.41
C VAL A 142 12.90 17.44 16.81
N ASP A 143 12.30 16.62 17.67
CA ASP A 143 12.15 16.91 19.10
C ASP A 143 13.02 15.91 19.88
N LEU A 144 14.14 16.41 20.41
CA LEU A 144 15.10 15.61 21.17
C LEU A 144 14.53 15.17 22.52
N THR A 145 13.56 15.90 23.08
CA THR A 145 12.90 15.53 24.34
C THR A 145 11.96 14.35 24.15
N GLN A 146 11.34 14.25 22.97
CA GLN A 146 10.53 13.12 22.57
C GLN A 146 11.35 11.99 21.94
N GLY A 147 12.63 12.22 21.65
CA GLY A 147 13.48 11.24 20.97
C GLY A 147 12.92 10.86 19.60
N ALA A 148 12.46 11.84 18.82
CA ALA A 148 11.70 11.55 17.60
C ALA A 148 11.76 12.64 16.52
N PHE A 149 11.61 12.19 15.27
CA PHE A 149 11.08 13.02 14.18
C PHE A 149 9.56 13.15 14.37
N THR A 150 9.07 14.37 14.60
CA THR A 150 7.65 14.65 14.87
C THR A 150 6.88 15.09 13.64
N GLU A 151 7.55 15.74 12.70
CA GLU A 151 6.98 16.10 11.40
C GLU A 151 8.03 15.91 10.32
N THR A 152 7.60 15.41 9.16
CA THR A 152 8.42 15.39 7.94
C THR A 152 7.58 15.94 6.81
N SER A 153 8.17 16.73 5.93
CA SER A 153 7.60 17.06 4.62
C SER A 153 8.70 16.97 3.58
N ALA A 154 8.43 16.28 2.47
CA ALA A 154 9.38 16.14 1.38
C ALA A 154 8.69 16.41 0.05
N THR A 155 9.40 17.11 -0.85
CA THR A 155 9.07 17.22 -2.27
C THR A 155 10.25 16.69 -3.07
N VAL A 156 9.99 15.77 -3.99
CA VAL A 156 11.00 15.12 -4.83
C VAL A 156 10.56 15.25 -6.29
N GLU A 157 11.42 15.78 -7.13
CA GLU A 157 11.13 15.99 -8.56
C GLU A 157 11.98 15.07 -9.43
N GLY A 158 11.37 14.51 -10.47
CA GLY A 158 12.02 13.67 -11.46
C GLY A 158 12.68 12.43 -10.87
N MET A 159 11.92 11.65 -10.10
CA MET A 159 12.41 10.39 -9.54
C MET A 159 12.51 9.33 -10.64
N THR A 160 13.61 8.59 -10.68
CA THR A 160 13.80 7.49 -11.64
C THR A 160 14.47 6.29 -11.00
N ILE A 161 14.04 5.10 -11.41
CA ILE A 161 14.71 3.82 -11.17
C ILE A 161 15.20 3.30 -12.51
N ALA A 162 16.51 3.12 -12.66
CA ALA A 162 17.12 2.57 -13.87
C ALA A 162 18.09 1.45 -13.53
N ALA A 163 18.38 0.57 -14.50
CA ALA A 163 19.52 -0.32 -14.35
C ALA A 163 20.82 0.51 -14.31
N ALA A 164 21.78 0.11 -13.47
CA ALA A 164 23.07 0.73 -13.38
C ALA A 164 23.88 0.38 -14.65
N GLY A 165 23.90 1.32 -15.59
CA GLY A 165 24.58 1.23 -16.88
C GLY A 165 24.11 2.37 -17.79
N ASP A 166 25.03 3.00 -18.51
CA ASP A 166 24.72 4.18 -19.31
C ASP A 166 23.76 3.84 -20.47
N GLY A 167 22.65 4.56 -20.55
CA GLY A 167 21.74 4.55 -21.71
C GLY A 167 20.52 3.63 -21.62
N THR A 168 20.26 2.97 -20.49
CA THR A 168 19.01 2.19 -20.32
C THR A 168 17.81 3.09 -20.00
N ALA A 169 16.66 2.81 -20.60
CA ALA A 169 15.42 3.50 -20.27
C ALA A 169 15.04 3.23 -18.79
N PRO A 170 14.46 4.21 -18.07
CA PRO A 170 14.07 4.02 -16.68
C PRO A 170 12.98 2.94 -16.58
N LEU A 171 13.16 2.00 -15.64
CA LEU A 171 12.21 0.97 -15.29
C LEU A 171 11.01 1.54 -14.54
N ALA A 172 11.22 2.59 -13.76
CA ALA A 172 10.16 3.34 -13.14
C ALA A 172 10.52 4.82 -13.09
N SER A 173 9.50 5.67 -13.13
CA SER A 173 9.68 7.12 -12.97
C SER A 173 8.43 7.77 -12.38
N SER A 174 8.62 8.94 -11.77
CA SER A 174 7.54 9.88 -11.42
C SER A 174 8.00 11.31 -11.67
N SER A 175 7.09 12.18 -12.09
CA SER A 175 7.41 13.59 -12.30
C SER A 175 7.65 14.31 -10.99
N ARG A 176 6.78 14.09 -10.01
CA ARG A 176 6.81 14.74 -8.69
C ARG A 176 6.27 13.80 -7.62
N MET A 177 6.89 13.82 -6.45
CA MET A 177 6.39 13.14 -5.26
C MET A 177 6.39 14.15 -4.11
N GLU A 178 5.25 14.27 -3.45
CA GLU A 178 5.10 15.00 -2.19
C GLU A 178 4.80 13.98 -1.11
N MET A 179 5.46 14.11 0.03
CA MET A 179 5.22 13.28 1.20
C MET A 179 5.14 14.19 2.42
N SER A 180 4.23 13.89 3.33
CA SER A 180 4.27 14.46 4.68
C SER A 180 3.98 13.38 5.71
N SER A 181 4.55 13.54 6.88
CA SER A 181 4.25 12.73 8.05
C SER A 181 4.12 13.64 9.27
N ARG A 182 3.23 13.26 10.18
CA ARG A 182 3.10 13.90 11.49
C ARG A 182 2.86 12.83 12.54
N GLY A 183 3.76 12.76 13.51
CA GLY A 183 3.72 11.82 14.63
C GLY A 183 3.44 12.56 15.94
N LYS A 184 2.54 12.00 16.76
CA LYS A 184 2.33 12.46 18.14
C LYS A 184 2.48 11.28 19.12
N PRO A 185 2.85 11.52 20.38
CA PRO A 185 2.78 10.50 21.41
C PRO A 185 1.37 9.90 21.48
N SER A 186 1.30 8.58 21.61
CA SER A 186 0.06 7.88 21.94
C SER A 186 -0.17 7.92 23.47
N GLY A 187 -1.31 7.41 23.93
CA GLY A 187 -1.55 7.22 25.37
C GLY A 187 -0.68 6.15 26.04
N ARG A 188 0.14 5.41 25.27
CA ARG A 188 1.02 4.33 25.77
C ARG A 188 2.51 4.75 25.72
N PRO A 189 3.32 4.42 26.74
CA PRO A 189 4.75 4.73 26.75
C PRO A 189 5.48 4.17 25.53
N GLY A 190 6.30 4.99 24.87
CA GLY A 190 7.12 4.59 23.71
C GLY A 190 6.32 4.27 22.44
N ARG A 191 5.05 4.68 22.37
CA ARG A 191 4.15 4.44 21.24
C ARG A 191 3.61 5.76 20.69
N ARG A 192 3.33 5.81 19.39
CA ARG A 192 2.97 7.04 18.67
C ARG A 192 1.78 6.81 17.74
N ASP A 193 1.04 7.87 17.45
CA ASP A 193 0.11 7.90 16.33
C ASP A 193 0.78 8.65 15.18
N LEU A 194 0.77 8.07 13.98
CA LEU A 194 1.40 8.63 12.79
C LEU A 194 0.38 8.83 11.68
N VAL A 195 0.30 10.05 11.15
CA VAL A 195 -0.41 10.31 9.89
C VAL A 195 0.62 10.50 8.80
N VAL A 196 0.54 9.73 7.72
CA VAL A 196 1.38 9.86 6.53
C VAL A 196 0.50 10.19 5.34
N ARG A 197 0.88 11.22 4.58
CA ARG A 197 0.25 11.56 3.31
C ARG A 197 1.29 11.52 2.22
N SER A 198 0.91 11.05 1.04
CA SER A 198 1.74 11.16 -0.14
C SER A 198 0.91 11.49 -1.37
N THR A 199 1.50 12.24 -2.28
CA THR A 199 1.00 12.45 -3.63
C THR A 199 2.13 12.13 -4.59
N THR A 200 1.87 11.36 -5.63
CA THR A 200 2.84 11.05 -6.68
C THR A 200 2.22 11.31 -8.03
N GLU A 201 2.88 12.12 -8.84
CA GLU A 201 2.42 12.52 -10.17
C GLU A 201 3.23 11.83 -11.27
N GLY A 202 2.58 11.56 -12.39
CA GLY A 202 3.22 11.05 -13.59
C GLY A 202 3.93 9.72 -13.37
N MET A 203 3.40 8.85 -12.50
CA MET A 203 4.02 7.57 -12.20
C MET A 203 3.93 6.64 -13.40
N ARG A 204 5.06 6.05 -13.78
CA ARG A 204 5.19 5.09 -14.89
C ARG A 204 6.13 3.96 -14.50
N VAL A 205 5.79 2.75 -14.92
CA VAL A 205 6.62 1.56 -14.78
C VAL A 205 6.68 0.86 -16.14
N ALA A 206 7.90 0.64 -16.62
CA ALA A 206 8.19 -0.06 -17.86
C ALA A 206 8.59 -1.52 -17.57
N GLY A 207 8.33 -2.38 -18.55
CA GLY A 207 8.84 -3.74 -18.59
C GLY A 207 10.30 -3.78 -19.06
N PRO A 208 10.96 -4.95 -18.99
CA PRO A 208 12.34 -5.13 -19.46
C PRO A 208 12.54 -4.84 -20.96
N ASP A 209 11.46 -4.93 -21.75
CA ASP A 209 11.39 -4.63 -23.18
C ASP A 209 11.13 -3.13 -23.46
N GLY A 210 11.04 -2.29 -22.43
CA GLY A 210 10.73 -0.87 -22.53
C GLY A 210 9.24 -0.57 -22.71
N THR A 211 8.36 -1.59 -22.75
CA THR A 211 6.91 -1.37 -22.86
C THR A 211 6.33 -0.83 -21.57
N GLU A 212 5.46 0.18 -21.63
CA GLU A 212 4.76 0.66 -20.42
C GLU A 212 3.84 -0.44 -19.90
N ARG A 213 4.09 -0.91 -18.67
CA ARG A 213 3.29 -1.93 -17.99
C ARG A 213 2.26 -1.31 -17.08
N PHE A 214 2.58 -0.16 -16.50
CA PHE A 214 1.72 0.53 -15.58
C PHE A 214 1.98 2.04 -15.65
N ALA A 215 0.91 2.81 -15.58
CA ALA A 215 0.98 4.26 -15.42
C ALA A 215 -0.20 4.78 -14.60
N ALA A 216 0.02 5.85 -13.86
CA ALA A 216 -1.01 6.63 -13.20
C ALA A 216 -0.66 8.12 -13.32
N SER A 217 -1.64 8.96 -13.63
CA SER A 217 -1.39 10.41 -13.71
C SER A 217 -1.14 11.00 -12.34
N ARG A 218 -1.87 10.51 -11.33
CA ARG A 218 -1.73 10.93 -9.92
C ARG A 218 -2.09 9.78 -9.00
N VAL A 219 -1.32 9.62 -7.93
CA VAL A 219 -1.60 8.68 -6.83
C VAL A 219 -1.54 9.43 -5.53
N GLU A 220 -2.64 9.40 -4.78
CA GLU A 220 -2.77 10.03 -3.48
C GLU A 220 -2.93 8.95 -2.43
N SER A 221 -2.19 9.04 -1.34
CA SER A 221 -2.35 8.13 -0.21
C SER A 221 -2.39 8.88 1.10
N GLU A 222 -3.26 8.45 2.01
CA GLU A 222 -3.30 8.89 3.40
C GLU A 222 -3.39 7.66 4.29
N ARG A 223 -2.50 7.59 5.29
CA ARG A 223 -2.39 6.49 6.24
C ARG A 223 -2.38 7.05 7.66
N HIS A 224 -3.20 6.48 8.51
CA HIS A 224 -3.23 6.70 9.95
C HIS A 224 -2.80 5.40 10.61
N LEU A 225 -1.68 5.45 11.31
CA LEU A 225 -1.13 4.35 12.09
C LEU A 225 -1.32 4.70 13.57
N PHE A 226 -1.90 3.79 14.35
CA PHE A 226 -2.20 4.04 15.76
C PHE A 226 -1.41 3.09 16.65
N ASP A 227 -0.98 3.60 17.81
CA ASP A 227 -0.15 2.87 18.76
C ASP A 227 1.06 2.21 18.07
N TYR A 228 1.72 2.97 17.21
CA TYR A 228 2.91 2.59 16.46
C TYR A 228 4.14 2.56 17.37
N GLY A 229 4.95 1.50 17.28
CA GLY A 229 6.22 1.39 18.02
C GLY A 229 7.44 1.60 17.12
N HIS A 230 8.58 1.91 17.73
CA HIS A 230 9.86 2.16 17.05
C HIS A 230 10.30 1.01 16.10
N ASP A 231 9.99 -0.24 16.44
CA ASP A 231 10.30 -1.43 15.61
C ASP A 231 9.55 -1.43 14.26
N GLY A 232 8.40 -0.76 14.17
CA GLY A 232 7.64 -0.59 12.94
C GLY A 232 8.27 0.42 11.98
N GLU A 233 9.16 1.29 12.46
CA GLU A 233 9.85 2.34 11.69
C GLU A 233 10.98 1.74 10.84
N VAL A 234 11.68 0.75 11.38
CA VAL A 234 12.69 -0.06 10.66
C VAL A 234 12.04 -0.87 9.53
N ARG A 235 10.91 -1.52 9.79
CA ARG A 235 10.21 -2.37 8.81
C ARG A 235 9.69 -1.59 7.59
N ARG A 236 9.32 -0.32 7.77
CA ARG A 236 8.89 0.56 6.67
C ARG A 236 9.95 0.74 5.58
N TYR A 237 11.23 0.82 5.97
CA TYR A 237 12.35 0.91 5.02
C TYR A 237 12.63 -0.44 4.34
N LEU A 238 12.40 -1.54 5.04
CA LEU A 238 12.58 -2.91 4.51
C LEU A 238 11.49 -3.29 3.49
N ASP A 239 10.27 -2.76 3.58
CA ASP A 239 9.20 -3.06 2.62
C ASP A 239 9.47 -2.55 1.19
N LEU A 240 10.44 -1.64 1.01
CA LEU A 240 10.86 -1.15 -0.31
C LEU A 240 11.40 -2.27 -1.20
N THR A 241 12.03 -3.30 -0.63
CA THR A 241 12.60 -4.42 -1.39
C THR A 241 11.57 -5.41 -1.84
N ARG A 242 10.56 -5.68 -1.01
CA ARG A 242 9.42 -6.50 -1.41
C ARG A 242 8.68 -5.87 -2.58
N MET A 243 8.61 -4.53 -2.64
CA MET A 243 8.06 -3.85 -3.82
C MET A 243 8.93 -4.05 -5.07
N ILE A 244 10.26 -4.02 -4.94
CA ILE A 244 11.18 -4.32 -6.06
C ILE A 244 11.02 -5.78 -6.51
N ASP A 245 10.91 -6.72 -5.57
CA ASP A 245 10.67 -8.14 -5.85
C ASP A 245 9.34 -8.36 -6.57
N LEU A 246 8.27 -7.68 -6.14
CA LEU A 246 6.97 -7.72 -6.79
C LEU A 246 7.01 -7.16 -8.21
N VAL A 247 7.75 -6.06 -8.41
CA VAL A 247 7.96 -5.47 -9.74
C VAL A 247 8.73 -6.47 -10.62
N GLU A 248 9.79 -7.09 -10.11
CA GLU A 248 10.56 -8.08 -10.89
C GLU A 248 9.79 -9.37 -11.18
N GLU A 249 9.04 -9.90 -10.22
CA GLU A 249 8.25 -11.13 -10.39
C GLU A 249 7.09 -10.90 -11.36
N GLN A 250 6.37 -9.77 -11.23
CA GLN A 250 5.36 -9.34 -12.18
C GLN A 250 5.94 -9.06 -13.58
N GLN A 251 7.20 -8.58 -13.65
CA GLN A 251 7.89 -8.39 -14.93
C GLN A 251 8.31 -9.70 -15.59
N ARG A 252 8.71 -10.71 -14.82
CA ARG A 252 9.13 -12.02 -15.36
C ARG A 252 7.96 -12.89 -15.79
N ASP A 253 6.89 -12.90 -15.01
CA ASP A 253 5.68 -13.64 -15.33
C ASP A 253 4.44 -12.80 -15.00
N PRO A 254 3.98 -11.98 -15.96
CA PRO A 254 2.81 -11.13 -15.79
C PRO A 254 1.50 -11.90 -15.56
N ALA A 255 1.47 -13.19 -15.90
CA ALA A 255 0.33 -14.07 -15.70
C ALA A 255 0.42 -14.84 -14.37
N SER A 256 1.51 -14.66 -13.60
CA SER A 256 1.71 -15.34 -12.33
C SER A 256 0.63 -14.94 -11.33
N PRO A 257 -0.14 -15.90 -10.78
CA PRO A 257 -1.06 -15.63 -9.69
C PRO A 257 -0.32 -15.31 -8.37
N LYS A 258 1.01 -15.47 -8.34
CA LYS A 258 1.82 -15.22 -7.14
C LYS A 258 1.94 -13.73 -6.82
N ALA A 259 2.02 -12.86 -7.82
CA ALA A 259 2.26 -11.43 -7.59
C ALA A 259 1.09 -10.72 -6.87
N PRO A 260 -0.21 -10.92 -7.23
CA PRO A 260 -1.32 -10.39 -6.44
C PRO A 260 -1.34 -10.92 -5.01
N THR A 261 -1.04 -12.22 -4.85
CA THR A 261 -1.02 -12.88 -3.55
C THR A 261 0.14 -12.37 -2.69
N GLN A 262 1.34 -12.21 -3.25
CA GLN A 262 2.52 -11.62 -2.61
C GLN A 262 2.38 -10.13 -2.33
N MET A 263 1.62 -9.39 -3.14
CA MET A 263 1.31 -7.98 -2.88
C MET A 263 0.36 -7.87 -1.68
N LEU A 264 -0.65 -8.75 -1.59
CA LEU A 264 -1.46 -8.92 -0.39
C LEU A 264 -0.63 -9.39 0.81
N PHE A 265 0.35 -10.28 0.63
CA PHE A 265 1.23 -10.74 1.71
C PHE A 265 2.16 -9.64 2.22
N SER A 266 2.79 -8.90 1.32
CA SER A 266 3.65 -7.77 1.66
C SER A 266 2.85 -6.67 2.33
N PHE A 267 1.62 -6.43 1.85
CA PHE A 267 0.69 -5.51 2.48
C PHE A 267 0.28 -5.98 3.89
N ALA A 268 -0.01 -7.26 4.07
CA ALA A 268 -0.34 -7.84 5.36
C ALA A 268 0.86 -7.73 6.34
N GLN A 269 2.09 -8.03 5.90
CA GLN A 269 3.31 -7.85 6.71
C GLN A 269 3.57 -6.38 7.05
N MET A 270 3.32 -5.47 6.10
CA MET A 270 3.25 -4.03 6.32
C MET A 270 2.32 -3.74 7.50
N VAL A 271 1.04 -4.11 7.37
CA VAL A 271 -0.03 -3.85 8.34
C VAL A 271 0.31 -4.42 9.72
N GLY A 272 0.87 -5.62 9.79
CA GLY A 272 1.32 -6.27 11.03
C GLY A 272 2.44 -5.54 11.77
N SER A 273 3.19 -4.68 11.08
CA SER A 273 4.29 -3.90 11.65
C SER A 273 3.87 -2.50 12.13
N TYR A 274 2.68 -2.03 11.76
CA TYR A 274 2.27 -0.63 11.92
C TYR A 274 1.49 -0.28 13.20
N GLY A 275 1.35 -1.22 14.13
CA GLY A 275 0.60 -1.01 15.37
C GLY A 275 -0.64 -1.89 15.44
N ASP A 276 -1.53 -1.59 16.39
CA ASP A 276 -2.74 -2.41 16.60
C ASP A 276 -3.90 -2.00 15.68
N ARG A 277 -3.82 -0.80 15.08
CA ARG A 277 -4.82 -0.29 14.15
C ARG A 277 -4.20 0.51 13.01
N ILE A 278 -4.77 0.35 11.82
CA ILE A 278 -4.46 1.11 10.61
C ILE A 278 -5.73 1.63 9.94
N ARG A 279 -5.67 2.85 9.42
CA ARG A 279 -6.61 3.33 8.40
C ARG A 279 -5.82 3.86 7.21
N SER A 280 -6.10 3.36 6.02
CA SER A 280 -5.41 3.75 4.79
C SER A 280 -6.43 4.06 3.70
N SER A 281 -6.19 5.11 2.92
CA SER A 281 -6.92 5.42 1.69
C SER A 281 -5.89 5.68 0.61
N THR A 282 -5.99 5.00 -0.53
CA THR A 282 -5.15 5.25 -1.70
C THR A 282 -6.04 5.44 -2.93
N THR A 283 -5.85 6.54 -3.66
CA THR A 283 -6.55 6.85 -4.89
C THR A 283 -5.56 6.93 -6.04
N TYR A 284 -5.82 6.20 -7.13
CA TYR A 284 -5.10 6.26 -8.39
C TYR A 284 -6.00 6.92 -9.43
N THR A 285 -5.53 8.00 -10.05
CA THR A 285 -6.21 8.71 -11.13
C THR A 285 -5.52 8.44 -12.45
N GLY A 286 -6.31 8.25 -13.52
CA GLY A 286 -5.80 7.97 -14.86
C GLY A 286 -4.94 6.71 -14.90
N TYR A 287 -5.33 5.69 -14.14
CA TYR A 287 -4.63 4.42 -14.03
C TYR A 287 -4.72 3.67 -15.37
N ARG A 288 -3.59 3.12 -15.83
CA ARG A 288 -3.51 2.26 -17.01
C ARG A 288 -2.56 1.12 -16.72
N ALA A 289 -2.92 -0.07 -17.13
CA ALA A 289 -2.06 -1.23 -17.02
C ALA A 289 -2.14 -2.09 -18.29
N SER A 290 -0.98 -2.58 -18.71
CA SER A 290 -0.86 -3.54 -19.80
C SER A 290 -0.97 -4.94 -19.22
N VAL A 291 -1.97 -5.71 -19.66
CA VAL A 291 -2.19 -7.08 -19.18
C VAL A 291 -1.97 -8.05 -20.33
N PRO A 292 -0.91 -8.86 -20.28
CA PRO A 292 -0.68 -9.89 -21.28
C PRO A 292 -1.84 -10.88 -21.33
N GLY A 293 -2.36 -11.13 -22.53
CA GLY A 293 -3.51 -12.01 -22.73
C GLY A 293 -4.89 -11.38 -22.48
N ALA A 294 -4.96 -10.15 -21.98
CA ALA A 294 -6.25 -9.46 -21.88
C ALA A 294 -6.76 -9.07 -23.28
N PRO A 295 -8.08 -9.19 -23.53
CA PRO A 295 -8.70 -8.68 -24.74
C PRO A 295 -8.43 -7.16 -24.85
N GLY A 296 -7.64 -6.74 -25.84
CA GLY A 296 -7.23 -5.33 -26.03
C GLY A 296 -5.86 -4.94 -25.45
N GLY A 297 -5.13 -5.86 -24.80
CA GLY A 297 -3.73 -5.70 -24.37
C GLY A 297 -3.48 -4.72 -23.21
N SER A 298 -4.45 -3.87 -22.87
CA SER A 298 -4.40 -2.95 -21.74
C SER A 298 -5.79 -2.66 -21.21
N PHE A 299 -5.88 -2.28 -19.93
CA PHE A 299 -7.08 -1.71 -19.35
C PHE A 299 -6.77 -0.35 -18.74
N GLY A 300 -7.77 0.53 -18.75
CA GLY A 300 -7.70 1.87 -18.18
C GLY A 300 -8.77 2.04 -17.12
N VAL A 301 -8.49 2.84 -16.11
CA VAL A 301 -9.41 3.22 -15.05
C VAL A 301 -9.25 4.71 -14.80
N GLU A 302 -10.36 5.45 -14.81
CA GLU A 302 -10.32 6.89 -14.52
C GLU A 302 -9.96 7.12 -13.04
N THR A 303 -10.57 6.37 -12.14
CA THR A 303 -10.25 6.41 -10.70
C THR A 303 -10.34 5.02 -10.08
N LEU A 304 -9.26 4.59 -9.41
CA LEU A 304 -9.22 3.41 -8.54
C LEU A 304 -8.96 3.89 -7.12
N LYS A 305 -9.90 3.67 -6.20
CA LYS A 305 -9.76 3.98 -4.78
C LYS A 305 -9.74 2.70 -3.95
N VAL A 306 -8.83 2.61 -3.01
CA VAL A 306 -8.70 1.51 -2.05
C VAL A 306 -8.66 2.08 -0.64
N ASP A 307 -9.71 1.84 0.13
CA ASP A 307 -9.81 2.17 1.56
C ASP A 307 -9.64 0.91 2.41
N ILE A 308 -8.88 1.01 3.49
CA ILE A 308 -8.58 -0.09 4.40
C ILE A 308 -8.71 0.44 5.83
N ASP A 309 -9.45 -0.27 6.68
CA ASP A 309 -9.52 -0.02 8.12
C ASP A 309 -9.35 -1.36 8.83
N ALA A 310 -8.34 -1.50 9.69
CA ALA A 310 -8.14 -2.71 10.46
C ALA A 310 -7.71 -2.39 11.89
N GLU A 311 -8.17 -3.20 12.84
CA GLU A 311 -7.95 -3.03 14.28
C GLU A 311 -7.80 -4.40 14.95
N GLY A 312 -7.07 -4.46 16.07
CA GLY A 312 -6.74 -5.70 16.76
C GLY A 312 -5.71 -6.51 15.98
N ILE A 313 -4.91 -5.85 15.13
CA ILE A 313 -3.90 -6.49 14.27
C ILE A 313 -2.86 -7.22 15.12
N GLY A 314 -2.53 -6.63 16.27
CA GLY A 314 -1.56 -7.17 17.20
C GLY A 314 -2.10 -8.35 18.00
N GLY A 315 -3.38 -8.73 17.90
CA GLY A 315 -4.07 -9.74 18.71
C GLY A 315 -4.55 -10.97 17.92
N ASP A 316 -5.26 -11.84 18.63
CA ASP A 316 -5.79 -13.11 18.08
C ASP A 316 -7.26 -12.97 17.61
N SER A 317 -7.85 -11.77 17.73
CA SER A 317 -9.21 -11.47 17.28
C SER A 317 -9.33 -10.00 16.88
N GLY A 318 -9.14 -9.74 15.59
CA GLY A 318 -9.21 -8.42 15.00
C GLY A 318 -10.43 -8.24 14.09
N ARG A 319 -10.61 -6.99 13.65
CA ARG A 319 -11.57 -6.60 12.63
C ARG A 319 -10.87 -5.90 11.48
N GLY A 320 -11.35 -6.10 10.26
CA GLY A 320 -10.82 -5.48 9.06
C GLY A 320 -11.94 -5.11 8.10
N ARG A 321 -11.74 -4.06 7.31
CA ARG A 321 -12.61 -3.66 6.21
C ARG A 321 -11.74 -3.19 5.06
N VAL A 322 -12.07 -3.64 3.85
CA VAL A 322 -11.46 -3.20 2.60
C VAL A 322 -12.58 -2.74 1.67
N VAL A 323 -12.44 -1.52 1.14
CA VAL A 323 -13.32 -0.98 0.11
C VAL A 323 -12.50 -0.66 -1.13
N VAL A 324 -12.85 -1.27 -2.26
CA VAL A 324 -12.26 -0.99 -3.57
C VAL A 324 -13.34 -0.37 -4.44
N THR A 325 -13.08 0.82 -4.97
CA THR A 325 -13.95 1.52 -5.92
C THR A 325 -13.19 1.76 -7.21
N ILE A 326 -13.75 1.31 -8.33
CA ILE A 326 -13.23 1.50 -9.68
C ILE A 326 -14.28 2.28 -10.44
N SER A 327 -13.88 3.38 -11.07
CA SER A 327 -14.74 4.20 -11.92
C SER A 327 -14.11 4.42 -13.28
N GLY A 328 -14.96 4.45 -14.30
CA GLY A 328 -14.52 4.68 -15.68
C GLY A 328 -13.63 3.57 -16.23
N LEU A 329 -13.91 2.31 -15.88
CA LEU A 329 -13.19 1.15 -16.43
C LEU A 329 -13.30 1.14 -17.97
N ALA A 330 -12.17 0.92 -18.61
CA ALA A 330 -11.98 0.90 -20.06
C ALA A 330 -11.07 -0.26 -20.48
N GLY A 331 -11.14 -0.65 -21.75
CA GLY A 331 -10.39 -1.78 -22.33
C GLY A 331 -11.29 -2.95 -22.77
N TRP A 332 -12.45 -3.12 -22.12
CA TRP A 332 -13.42 -4.17 -22.45
C TRP A 332 -14.44 -3.77 -23.53
N ALA A 333 -14.54 -2.48 -23.86
CA ALA A 333 -15.49 -1.94 -24.82
C ALA A 333 -15.45 -2.61 -26.22
N PRO A 334 -14.28 -2.98 -26.78
CA PRO A 334 -14.27 -3.72 -28.06
C PRO A 334 -15.01 -5.07 -28.01
N PHE A 335 -15.06 -5.70 -26.83
CA PHE A 335 -15.62 -7.05 -26.65
C PHE A 335 -17.05 -7.04 -26.14
N LEU A 336 -17.40 -6.08 -25.29
CA LEU A 336 -18.70 -6.00 -24.63
C LEU A 336 -19.49 -4.73 -24.98
N GLY A 337 -18.93 -3.78 -25.74
CA GLY A 337 -19.61 -2.52 -26.05
C GLY A 337 -20.06 -1.80 -24.77
N ASP A 338 -21.31 -1.32 -24.77
CA ASP A 338 -21.92 -0.65 -23.61
C ASP A 338 -22.24 -1.60 -22.44
N TRP A 339 -22.12 -2.91 -22.65
CA TRP A 339 -22.19 -3.93 -21.59
C TRP A 339 -20.86 -4.12 -20.85
N ALA A 340 -19.80 -3.45 -21.28
CA ALA A 340 -18.55 -3.43 -20.53
C ALA A 340 -18.79 -2.82 -19.13
N PRO A 341 -18.27 -3.43 -18.05
CA PRO A 341 -18.31 -2.82 -16.73
C PRO A 341 -17.64 -1.44 -16.75
N ARG A 342 -18.28 -0.46 -16.11
CA ARG A 342 -17.77 0.91 -15.98
C ARG A 342 -17.39 1.23 -14.56
N ASP A 343 -18.30 0.93 -13.64
CA ASP A 343 -18.11 1.19 -12.22
C ASP A 343 -18.22 -0.12 -11.44
N VAL A 344 -17.28 -0.33 -10.53
CA VAL A 344 -17.22 -1.50 -9.66
C VAL A 344 -16.93 -1.04 -8.24
N THR A 345 -17.73 -1.49 -7.28
CA THR A 345 -17.47 -1.27 -5.85
C THR A 345 -17.45 -2.62 -5.14
N LEU A 346 -16.41 -2.88 -4.35
CA LEU A 346 -16.30 -4.04 -3.48
C LEU A 346 -15.99 -3.58 -2.07
N SER A 347 -16.91 -3.79 -1.13
CA SER A 347 -16.77 -3.54 0.31
C SER A 347 -16.90 -4.87 1.04
N VAL A 348 -15.81 -5.27 1.68
CA VAL A 348 -15.72 -6.52 2.45
C VAL A 348 -15.23 -6.20 3.84
N ALA A 349 -15.93 -6.68 4.85
CA ALA A 349 -15.54 -6.61 6.25
C ALA A 349 -15.25 -8.01 6.79
N ALA A 350 -14.37 -8.10 7.77
CA ALA A 350 -14.05 -9.33 8.47
C ALA A 350 -13.96 -9.07 9.97
N THR A 351 -14.41 -10.04 10.78
CA THR A 351 -14.35 -9.98 12.25
C THR A 351 -13.87 -11.32 12.81
N GLY A 352 -13.29 -11.27 14.00
CA GLY A 352 -12.69 -12.45 14.62
C GLY A 352 -11.46 -12.96 13.85
N VAL A 353 -10.72 -12.08 13.20
CA VAL A 353 -9.58 -12.44 12.35
C VAL A 353 -8.33 -12.57 13.24
N PRO A 354 -7.66 -13.73 13.30
CA PRO A 354 -6.44 -13.89 14.08
C PRO A 354 -5.23 -13.32 13.32
N PHE A 355 -5.20 -11.99 13.12
CA PHE A 355 -4.19 -11.32 12.29
C PHE A 355 -2.77 -11.72 12.66
N ARG A 356 -2.43 -11.77 13.96
CA ARG A 356 -1.10 -12.19 14.41
C ARG A 356 -0.72 -13.58 13.89
N SER A 357 -1.59 -14.57 14.09
CA SER A 357 -1.33 -15.95 13.66
C SER A 357 -1.32 -16.10 12.14
N LEU A 358 -2.18 -15.36 11.43
CA LEU A 358 -2.18 -15.34 9.97
C LEU A 358 -0.86 -14.77 9.44
N LEU A 359 -0.41 -13.64 9.99
CA LEU A 359 0.85 -13.01 9.61
C LEU A 359 2.06 -13.90 9.90
N GLN A 360 2.08 -14.58 11.06
CA GLN A 360 3.13 -15.55 11.37
C GLN A 360 3.12 -16.76 10.43
N ALA A 361 1.93 -17.28 10.07
CA ALA A 361 1.82 -18.37 9.13
C ALA A 361 2.31 -17.96 7.74
N ILE A 362 1.97 -16.75 7.30
CA ILE A 362 2.41 -16.15 6.04
C ILE A 362 3.94 -15.94 6.02
N ASP A 363 4.52 -15.46 7.12
CA ASP A 363 5.97 -15.21 7.22
C ASP A 363 6.78 -16.52 7.15
N SER A 364 6.19 -17.62 7.62
CA SER A 364 6.84 -18.93 7.66
C SER A 364 6.76 -19.74 6.36
N ASP A 365 5.83 -19.42 5.44
CA ASP A 365 5.55 -20.26 4.28
C ASP A 365 4.93 -19.45 3.11
N SER A 366 5.68 -19.31 2.01
CA SER A 366 5.26 -18.61 0.79
C SER A 366 4.73 -19.57 -0.29
N THR A 367 4.46 -20.82 0.06
CA THR A 367 3.99 -21.85 -0.88
C THR A 367 2.45 -21.94 -0.95
N PRO A 368 1.88 -22.54 -2.01
CA PRO A 368 0.43 -22.81 -2.08
C PRO A 368 -0.14 -23.63 -0.91
N ALA A 369 0.72 -24.35 -0.16
CA ALA A 369 0.33 -25.11 1.03
C ALA A 369 -0.07 -24.22 2.22
N VAL A 370 0.20 -22.90 2.15
CA VAL A 370 -0.24 -21.94 3.17
C VAL A 370 -1.77 -21.79 3.19
N LEU A 371 -2.46 -21.95 2.06
CA LEU A 371 -3.90 -21.67 1.95
C LEU A 371 -4.77 -22.56 2.87
N PRO A 372 -4.60 -23.91 2.92
CA PRO A 372 -5.30 -24.74 3.89
C PRO A 372 -5.02 -24.37 5.35
N ARG A 373 -3.78 -23.96 5.67
CA ARG A 373 -3.40 -23.52 7.02
C ARG A 373 -4.10 -22.22 7.41
N LEU A 374 -4.16 -21.25 6.50
CA LEU A 374 -4.89 -20.00 6.71
C LEU A 374 -6.39 -20.26 6.89
N ALA A 375 -6.98 -21.14 6.06
CA ALA A 375 -8.37 -21.55 6.21
C ALA A 375 -8.63 -22.21 7.57
N GLY A 376 -7.72 -23.09 8.04
CA GLY A 376 -7.80 -23.70 9.37
C GLY A 376 -7.73 -22.69 10.51
N LEU A 377 -6.84 -21.70 10.44
CA LEU A 377 -6.74 -20.62 11.43
C LEU A 377 -8.02 -19.77 11.50
N LEU A 378 -8.58 -19.41 10.34
CA LEU A 378 -9.85 -18.70 10.25
C LEU A 378 -11.02 -19.52 10.81
N GLY A 379 -11.03 -20.83 10.52
CA GLY A 379 -12.01 -21.78 11.06
C GLY A 379 -11.96 -21.91 12.58
N GLN A 380 -10.76 -22.08 13.15
CA GLN A 380 -10.57 -22.16 14.61
C GLN A 380 -10.98 -20.87 15.33
N ALA A 381 -10.70 -19.71 14.72
CA ALA A 381 -11.09 -18.43 15.28
C ALA A 381 -12.58 -18.11 15.10
N GLY A 382 -13.32 -18.92 14.33
CA GLY A 382 -14.70 -18.65 13.97
C GLY A 382 -14.85 -17.34 13.20
N SER A 383 -13.83 -16.99 12.38
CA SER A 383 -13.78 -15.73 11.67
C SER A 383 -14.99 -15.58 10.75
N ARG A 384 -15.50 -14.36 10.66
CA ARG A 384 -16.65 -14.02 9.82
C ARG A 384 -16.24 -13.01 8.76
N LEU A 385 -16.66 -13.26 7.53
CA LEU A 385 -16.54 -12.37 6.39
C LEU A 385 -17.93 -11.82 6.04
N GLU A 386 -18.04 -10.53 5.82
CA GLU A 386 -19.25 -9.85 5.38
C GLU A 386 -18.97 -9.14 4.06
N ILE A 387 -19.74 -9.49 3.03
CA ILE A 387 -19.79 -8.75 1.77
C ILE A 387 -20.85 -7.67 1.99
N GLU A 388 -20.42 -6.48 2.37
CA GLU A 388 -21.33 -5.36 2.60
C GLU A 388 -21.88 -4.81 1.28
N ALA A 389 -21.03 -4.82 0.24
CA ALA A 389 -21.43 -4.48 -1.12
C ALA A 389 -20.45 -5.08 -2.13
N ALA A 390 -20.93 -5.80 -3.13
CA ALA A 390 -20.21 -6.02 -4.38
C ALA A 390 -21.13 -5.57 -5.52
N GLN A 391 -20.79 -4.45 -6.13
CA GLN A 391 -21.60 -3.77 -7.11
C GLN A 391 -20.85 -3.63 -8.43
N LEU A 392 -21.55 -3.84 -9.53
CA LEU A 392 -21.07 -3.57 -10.87
C LEU A 392 -22.16 -2.84 -11.66
N ARG A 393 -21.77 -1.86 -12.47
CA ARG A 393 -22.65 -1.12 -13.36
C ARG A 393 -22.09 -1.06 -14.78
N THR A 394 -22.98 -1.11 -15.78
CA THR A 394 -22.66 -0.96 -17.20
C THR A 394 -23.40 0.24 -17.80
N ALA A 395 -22.91 0.75 -18.94
CA ALA A 395 -23.56 1.87 -19.63
C ALA A 395 -24.93 1.48 -20.23
N ALA A 396 -25.12 0.20 -20.57
CA ALA A 396 -26.38 -0.36 -21.05
C ALA A 396 -27.46 -0.54 -19.96
N GLY A 397 -27.21 -0.11 -18.72
CA GLY A 397 -28.14 -0.28 -17.59
C GLY A 397 -28.08 -1.66 -16.92
N GLY A 398 -27.09 -2.48 -17.27
CA GLY A 398 -26.81 -3.74 -16.60
C GLY A 398 -26.22 -3.50 -15.21
N ALA A 399 -26.68 -4.27 -14.22
CA ALA A 399 -26.20 -4.15 -12.85
C ALA A 399 -26.07 -5.52 -12.17
N LEU A 400 -25.06 -5.64 -11.32
CA LEU A 400 -24.91 -6.71 -10.34
C LEU A 400 -24.82 -6.08 -8.96
N ASP A 401 -25.59 -6.60 -8.01
CA ASP A 401 -25.54 -6.24 -6.60
C ASP A 401 -25.47 -7.50 -5.74
N LEU A 402 -24.39 -7.66 -4.99
CA LEU A 402 -24.17 -8.77 -4.08
C LEU A 402 -23.95 -8.25 -2.66
N HIS A 403 -24.63 -8.85 -1.70
CA HIS A 403 -24.35 -8.68 -0.28
C HIS A 403 -24.56 -10.00 0.45
N GLY A 404 -23.91 -10.18 1.59
CA GLY A 404 -24.04 -11.42 2.34
C GLY A 404 -22.98 -11.58 3.42
N SER A 405 -22.97 -12.74 4.04
CA SER A 405 -21.93 -13.08 4.99
C SER A 405 -21.63 -14.56 4.98
N VAL A 406 -20.37 -14.88 5.27
CA VAL A 406 -19.86 -16.23 5.43
C VAL A 406 -19.15 -16.30 6.77
N ARG A 407 -19.36 -17.37 7.52
CA ARG A 407 -18.69 -17.68 8.76
C ARG A 407 -17.91 -18.97 8.55
N ALA A 408 -16.66 -18.99 9.00
CA ALA A 408 -15.90 -20.23 9.04
C ALA A 408 -16.48 -21.15 10.14
N ASP A 409 -16.81 -22.38 9.76
CA ASP A 409 -17.37 -23.39 10.66
C ASP A 409 -16.81 -24.77 10.27
N ALA A 410 -15.97 -25.33 11.15
CA ALA A 410 -15.35 -26.63 10.93
C ALA A 410 -16.36 -27.79 10.92
N ALA A 411 -17.57 -27.60 11.48
CA ALA A 411 -18.64 -28.59 11.44
C ALA A 411 -19.47 -28.55 10.15
N ALA A 412 -19.40 -27.46 9.38
CA ALA A 412 -20.13 -27.32 8.14
C ALA A 412 -19.53 -28.21 7.03
N ALA A 413 -20.39 -28.71 6.13
CA ALA A 413 -19.98 -29.61 5.04
C ALA A 413 -18.89 -29.03 4.11
N HIS A 414 -18.80 -27.69 4.02
CA HIS A 414 -17.81 -26.98 3.22
C HIS A 414 -16.80 -26.19 4.07
N GLY A 415 -16.75 -26.42 5.38
CA GLY A 415 -15.91 -25.65 6.32
C GLY A 415 -16.40 -24.21 6.55
N VAL A 416 -17.55 -23.84 5.97
CA VAL A 416 -18.16 -22.52 6.08
C VAL A 416 -19.69 -22.62 6.03
N ASP A 417 -20.33 -21.73 6.78
CA ASP A 417 -21.75 -21.42 6.71
C ASP A 417 -21.94 -20.04 6.12
N GLY A 418 -22.85 -19.87 5.17
CA GLY A 418 -22.99 -18.60 4.47
C GLY A 418 -24.34 -18.38 3.84
N ARG A 419 -24.69 -17.09 3.73
CA ARG A 419 -25.85 -16.63 2.98
C ARG A 419 -25.49 -15.40 2.19
N ALA A 420 -25.86 -15.38 0.92
CA ALA A 420 -25.67 -14.22 0.07
C ALA A 420 -26.91 -13.94 -0.78
N MET A 421 -27.10 -12.66 -1.07
CA MET A 421 -28.16 -12.13 -1.89
C MET A 421 -27.54 -11.45 -3.09
N LEU A 422 -27.81 -12.01 -4.26
CA LEU A 422 -27.38 -11.48 -5.54
C LEU A 422 -28.60 -10.96 -6.29
N ARG A 423 -28.52 -9.74 -6.80
CA ARG A 423 -29.48 -9.16 -7.73
C ARG A 423 -28.78 -8.87 -9.04
N LEU A 424 -29.38 -9.30 -10.14
CA LEU A 424 -28.91 -9.03 -11.50
C LEU A 424 -29.98 -8.27 -12.28
N THR A 425 -29.58 -7.16 -12.93
CA THR A 425 -30.46 -6.34 -13.77
C THR A 425 -29.97 -6.38 -15.22
N GLY A 426 -30.90 -6.46 -16.18
CA GLY A 426 -30.57 -6.40 -17.61
C GLY A 426 -30.11 -7.72 -18.24
N LEU A 427 -30.44 -8.88 -17.64
CA LEU A 427 -30.03 -10.19 -18.18
C LEU A 427 -30.60 -10.49 -19.57
N ALA A 428 -31.90 -10.29 -19.80
CA ALA A 428 -32.52 -10.53 -21.10
C ALA A 428 -31.92 -9.65 -22.23
N PRO A 429 -31.77 -8.32 -22.04
CA PRO A 429 -31.04 -7.48 -23.00
C PRO A 429 -29.57 -7.91 -23.22
N LEU A 430 -28.87 -8.38 -22.18
CA LEU A 430 -27.52 -8.93 -22.30
C LEU A 430 -27.51 -10.21 -23.15
N ALA A 431 -28.44 -11.15 -22.91
CA ALA A 431 -28.55 -12.36 -23.70
C ALA A 431 -28.81 -12.05 -25.18
N ALA A 432 -29.71 -11.11 -25.48
CA ALA A 432 -29.97 -10.65 -26.84
C ALA A 432 -28.71 -10.07 -27.52
N PHE A 433 -27.94 -9.25 -26.80
CA PHE A 433 -26.67 -8.72 -27.27
C PHE A 433 -25.62 -9.82 -27.52
N LEU A 434 -25.51 -10.80 -26.63
CA LEU A 434 -24.57 -11.91 -26.80
C LEU A 434 -24.92 -12.80 -28.00
N ARG A 435 -26.21 -13.01 -28.27
CA ARG A 435 -26.70 -13.75 -29.46
C ARG A 435 -26.42 -13.01 -30.76
N SER A 436 -26.44 -11.67 -30.75
CA SER A 436 -26.15 -10.88 -31.95
C SER A 436 -24.67 -10.94 -32.38
N ARG A 437 -23.83 -11.63 -31.62
CA ARG A 437 -22.38 -11.78 -31.85
C ARG A 437 -22.03 -13.27 -32.00
N PRO A 438 -21.55 -13.71 -33.18
CA PRO A 438 -21.26 -15.13 -33.44
C PRO A 438 -20.34 -15.79 -32.41
N GLN A 439 -19.31 -15.06 -31.95
CA GLN A 439 -18.33 -15.56 -30.99
C GLN A 439 -18.82 -15.70 -29.54
N THR A 440 -19.99 -15.13 -29.19
CA THR A 440 -20.54 -15.17 -27.83
C THR A 440 -21.95 -15.77 -27.76
N ALA A 441 -22.49 -16.28 -28.86
CA ALA A 441 -23.86 -16.81 -28.89
C ALA A 441 -24.09 -17.93 -27.86
N ALA A 442 -23.12 -18.84 -27.69
CA ALA A 442 -23.20 -19.91 -26.67
C ALA A 442 -23.16 -19.40 -25.21
N LEU A 443 -22.72 -18.16 -24.97
CA LEU A 443 -22.81 -17.55 -23.64
C LEU A 443 -24.22 -17.03 -23.35
N ALA A 444 -25.00 -16.70 -24.39
CA ALA A 444 -26.37 -16.23 -24.21
C ALA A 444 -27.27 -17.32 -23.59
N ASP A 445 -27.13 -18.57 -24.04
CA ASP A 445 -27.89 -19.71 -23.49
C ASP A 445 -27.59 -19.92 -21.99
N ARG A 446 -26.34 -19.64 -21.57
CA ARG A 446 -25.97 -19.67 -20.15
C ARG A 446 -26.59 -18.51 -19.37
N VAL A 447 -26.72 -17.33 -19.97
CA VAL A 447 -27.42 -16.19 -19.36
C VAL A 447 -28.90 -16.50 -19.19
N ASP A 448 -29.55 -17.15 -20.15
CA ASP A 448 -30.95 -17.58 -20.01
C ASP A 448 -31.13 -18.59 -18.87
N ALA A 449 -30.22 -19.56 -18.76
CA ALA A 449 -30.25 -20.53 -17.67
C ALA A 449 -30.08 -19.86 -16.29
N VAL A 450 -29.21 -18.85 -16.20
CA VAL A 450 -29.09 -18.02 -15.00
C VAL A 450 -30.39 -17.25 -14.75
N GLU A 451 -30.96 -16.63 -15.78
CA GLU A 451 -32.23 -15.90 -15.66
C GLU A 451 -33.37 -16.79 -15.13
N ALA A 452 -33.44 -18.05 -15.57
CA ALA A 452 -34.43 -19.04 -15.13
C ALA A 452 -34.29 -19.44 -13.66
N LEU A 453 -33.08 -19.39 -13.09
CA LEU A 453 -32.83 -19.66 -11.67
C LEU A 453 -33.27 -18.50 -10.75
N GLY A 454 -33.41 -17.29 -11.31
CA GLY A 454 -33.68 -16.07 -10.56
C GLY A 454 -35.17 -15.80 -10.35
N ARG A 455 -35.52 -15.31 -9.16
CA ARG A 455 -36.87 -14.79 -8.90
C ARG A 455 -37.02 -13.44 -9.60
N ALA A 456 -38.05 -13.30 -10.45
CA ALA A 456 -38.37 -12.03 -11.09
C ALA A 456 -38.75 -10.97 -10.03
N VAL A 457 -38.21 -9.76 -10.22
CA VAL A 457 -38.55 -8.59 -9.41
C VAL A 457 -38.74 -7.40 -10.35
N ASP A 458 -39.90 -6.76 -10.24
CA ASP A 458 -40.18 -5.50 -10.92
C ASP A 458 -39.42 -4.36 -10.22
N LEU A 459 -38.71 -3.56 -11.01
CA LEU A 459 -38.07 -2.33 -10.55
C LEU A 459 -39.01 -1.14 -10.78
N ASP A 460 -38.94 -0.14 -9.90
CA ASP A 460 -39.81 1.06 -9.92
C ASP A 460 -39.84 1.83 -11.26
N ALA A 461 -38.83 1.65 -12.12
CA ALA A 461 -38.72 2.25 -13.45
C ALA A 461 -39.24 1.36 -14.60
N GLY A 462 -40.00 0.30 -14.32
CA GLY A 462 -40.48 -0.66 -15.33
C GLY A 462 -39.39 -1.60 -15.86
N GLY A 463 -38.24 -1.66 -15.18
CA GLY A 463 -37.16 -2.60 -15.47
C GLY A 463 -37.36 -3.93 -14.74
N MET A 464 -36.73 -4.99 -15.24
CA MET A 464 -36.75 -6.31 -14.62
C MET A 464 -35.40 -6.65 -13.99
N ALA A 465 -35.43 -7.16 -12.76
CA ALA A 465 -34.29 -7.75 -12.08
C ALA A 465 -34.56 -9.22 -11.71
N ARG A 466 -33.48 -9.93 -11.39
CA ARG A 466 -33.51 -11.29 -10.89
C ARG A 466 -32.80 -11.38 -9.55
N ASP A 467 -33.50 -11.86 -8.54
CA ASP A 467 -32.97 -12.09 -7.20
C ASP A 467 -32.60 -13.57 -6.98
N TYR A 468 -31.43 -13.77 -6.39
CA TYR A 468 -30.84 -15.08 -6.11
C TYR A 468 -30.42 -15.16 -4.65
N GLU A 469 -31.00 -16.13 -3.96
CA GLU A 469 -30.65 -16.50 -2.60
C GLU A 469 -29.68 -17.67 -2.56
N ILE A 470 -28.44 -17.38 -2.24
CA ILE A 470 -27.36 -18.36 -2.19
C ILE A 470 -27.18 -18.78 -0.73
N VAL A 471 -27.29 -20.07 -0.45
CA VAL A 471 -27.10 -20.64 0.90
C VAL A 471 -26.02 -21.72 0.86
N LEU A 472 -25.09 -21.63 1.82
CA LEU A 472 -23.98 -22.54 2.07
C LEU A 472 -24.06 -22.98 3.54
N GLY A 473 -23.84 -24.26 3.84
CA GLY A 473 -23.60 -24.69 5.25
C GLY A 473 -24.56 -25.72 5.87
N GLY A 474 -25.76 -25.92 5.31
CA GLY A 474 -26.72 -26.91 5.84
C GLY A 474 -26.69 -28.29 5.17
N ASP A 475 -26.25 -28.35 3.92
CA ASP A 475 -26.18 -29.54 3.07
C ASP A 475 -24.85 -29.51 2.30
N PRO A 476 -24.35 -30.66 1.77
CA PRO A 476 -23.18 -30.69 0.88
C PRO A 476 -23.44 -30.06 -0.51
N VAL A 477 -24.65 -29.53 -0.72
CA VAL A 477 -25.09 -28.95 -1.99
C VAL A 477 -25.37 -27.47 -1.78
N LEU A 478 -24.69 -26.63 -2.55
CA LEU A 478 -24.99 -25.19 -2.65
C LEU A 478 -26.41 -25.02 -3.18
N ARG A 479 -27.23 -24.23 -2.49
CA ARG A 479 -28.60 -23.94 -2.93
C ARG A 479 -28.72 -22.52 -3.44
N VAL A 480 -29.43 -22.34 -4.56
CA VAL A 480 -29.82 -21.04 -5.13
C VAL A 480 -31.33 -20.97 -5.16
N ASN A 481 -31.95 -20.02 -4.47
CA ASN A 481 -33.42 -19.93 -4.31
C ASN A 481 -34.05 -21.28 -3.88
N GLY A 482 -33.33 -22.05 -3.07
CA GLY A 482 -33.77 -23.36 -2.56
C GLY A 482 -33.52 -24.56 -3.48
N VAL A 483 -33.03 -24.37 -4.72
CA VAL A 483 -32.73 -25.44 -5.68
C VAL A 483 -31.23 -25.71 -5.84
N ASP A 484 -30.88 -26.94 -6.22
CA ASP A 484 -29.51 -27.28 -6.65
C ASP A 484 -29.27 -26.73 -8.07
N PRO A 485 -28.39 -25.71 -8.25
CA PRO A 485 -28.13 -25.15 -9.57
C PRO A 485 -27.52 -26.18 -10.54
N ALA A 486 -26.81 -27.22 -10.05
CA ALA A 486 -26.26 -28.26 -10.91
C ALA A 486 -27.36 -29.16 -11.52
N SER A 487 -28.53 -29.28 -10.88
CA SER A 487 -29.68 -30.01 -11.42
C SER A 487 -30.32 -29.26 -12.60
N VAL A 488 -30.42 -27.93 -12.49
CA VAL A 488 -31.00 -27.06 -13.52
C VAL A 488 -30.04 -26.89 -14.70
N LEU A 489 -28.75 -26.70 -14.42
CA LEU A 489 -27.73 -26.57 -15.48
C LEU A 489 -27.55 -27.86 -16.28
N ARG A 490 -27.69 -29.04 -15.65
CA ARG A 490 -27.65 -30.33 -16.35
C ARG A 490 -28.87 -30.56 -17.24
N ALA A 491 -30.05 -30.09 -16.83
CA ALA A 491 -31.25 -30.13 -17.67
C ALA A 491 -31.20 -29.14 -18.86
N SER A 492 -30.28 -28.17 -18.81
CA SER A 492 -30.10 -27.13 -19.83
C SER A 492 -28.98 -27.44 -20.83
N GLN A 493 -28.29 -28.58 -20.68
CA GLN A 493 -27.31 -29.08 -21.66
C GLN A 493 -28.03 -30.02 -22.64
N PRO A 494 -27.95 -29.79 -23.96
CA PRO A 494 -28.57 -30.66 -24.96
C PRO A 494 -27.95 -32.06 -25.02
#